data_AF-A0A752VBK3-F1
#
_entry.id   AF-A0A752VBK3-F1
#
_cell.length_a   1.000
_cell.length_b   1.000
_cell.length_c   1.000
_cell.angle_alpha   90.00
_cell.angle_beta   90.00
_cell.angle_gamma   90.00
#
_symmetry.space_group_name_H-M   'P 1'
#
loop_
_entity.id
_entity.type
_entity.pdbx_description
1 polymer ?
#
loop_
_entity_poly.entity_id
_entity_poly.type
_entity_poly.pdbx_seq_one_letter_code
_entity_poly.pdbx_strand_id
1 'polypeptide(L)'
;TERLKSIAVENTTKWVLSVVCRDLGFDDMHAVTLPELCWWMVRNNLAEVLPESAARKALRMPKAIVQSATRESEIVPSVLATSIVQDKAKKVLALRVDPESPESFMLRPKRRRWVNERYTRWVKSQPCTCCGKQADDPHHLIGYGQGGMGTKAHDLFVLPLCRTHHNELHADTVAFEEKYGSQLELIFRFIDRALAIGVLA
;
A
#
# COMPACT_ATOMS: atom_id res chain seq x y z
N THR A 1 28.46 31.28 -6.78
CA THR A 1 28.67 31.44 -8.24
C THR A 1 28.14 30.23 -8.98
N GLU A 2 27.68 30.37 -10.22
CA GLU A 2 27.14 29.25 -11.02
C GLU A 2 28.16 28.12 -11.24
N ARG A 3 29.45 28.47 -11.37
CA ARG A 3 30.56 27.52 -11.49
C ARG A 3 30.64 26.52 -10.34
N LEU A 4 30.50 27.00 -9.09
CA LEU A 4 30.54 26.12 -7.91
C LEU A 4 29.33 25.17 -7.88
N LYS A 5 28.15 25.64 -8.31
CA LYS A 5 26.95 24.78 -8.42
C LYS A 5 27.17 23.67 -9.45
N SER A 6 27.75 23.99 -10.61
CA SER A 6 28.06 23.00 -11.64
C SER A 6 29.01 21.90 -11.13
N ILE A 7 30.09 22.29 -10.45
CA ILE A 7 31.06 21.34 -9.88
C ILE A 7 30.38 20.44 -8.84
N ALA A 8 29.53 21.02 -7.98
CA ALA A 8 28.80 20.25 -6.97
C ALA A 8 27.85 19.22 -7.60
N VAL A 9 27.12 19.57 -8.67
CA VAL A 9 26.25 18.65 -9.40
C VAL A 9 27.05 17.52 -10.04
N GLU A 10 28.18 17.82 -10.67
CA GLU A 10 29.04 16.81 -11.29
C GLU A 10 29.59 15.83 -10.25
N ASN A 11 30.11 16.33 -9.13
CA ASN A 11 30.62 15.49 -8.05
C ASN A 11 29.53 14.63 -7.43
N THR A 12 28.34 15.20 -7.22
CA THR A 12 27.18 14.45 -6.71
C THR A 12 26.77 13.35 -7.68
N THR A 13 26.74 13.63 -8.98
CA THR A 13 26.39 12.65 -10.01
C THR A 13 27.38 11.50 -10.04
N LYS A 14 28.70 11.79 -10.03
CA LYS A 14 29.75 10.76 -9.97
C LYS A 14 29.64 9.90 -8.72
N TRP A 15 29.39 10.52 -7.56
CA TRP A 15 29.21 9.80 -6.31
C TRP A 15 27.96 8.90 -6.32
N VAL A 16 26.81 9.38 -6.83
CA VAL A 16 25.61 8.56 -6.96
C VAL A 16 25.87 7.36 -7.87
N LEU A 17 26.54 7.57 -9.01
CA LEU A 17 26.85 6.48 -9.94
C LEU A 17 27.79 5.43 -9.33
N SER A 18 28.80 5.84 -8.54
CA SER A 18 29.68 4.89 -7.86
C SER A 18 28.95 4.09 -6.78
N VAL A 19 28.01 4.71 -6.05
CA VAL A 19 27.11 4.00 -5.11
C VAL A 19 26.27 2.96 -5.86
N VAL A 20 25.67 3.33 -7.00
CA VAL A 20 24.87 2.41 -7.82
C VAL A 20 25.71 1.22 -8.30
N CYS A 21 26.93 1.46 -8.81
CA CYS A 21 27.84 0.39 -9.22
C CYS A 21 28.14 -0.57 -8.07
N ARG A 22 28.58 -0.05 -6.93
CA ARG A 22 28.91 -0.85 -5.75
C ARG A 22 27.72 -1.69 -5.27
N ASP A 23 26.52 -1.09 -5.22
CA ASP A 23 25.31 -1.75 -4.76
C ASP A 23 24.80 -2.84 -5.71
N LEU A 24 25.11 -2.71 -7.00
CA LEU A 24 24.82 -3.70 -8.04
C LEU A 24 25.95 -4.71 -8.24
N GLY A 25 27.10 -4.54 -7.57
CA GLY A 25 28.26 -5.42 -7.67
C GLY A 25 29.13 -5.20 -8.90
N PHE A 26 29.04 -4.03 -9.53
CA PHE A 26 29.91 -3.62 -10.63
C PHE A 26 31.18 -2.93 -10.12
N ASP A 27 32.21 -2.88 -10.96
CA ASP A 27 33.40 -2.07 -10.71
C ASP A 27 33.13 -0.56 -10.88
N ASP A 28 34.07 0.27 -10.41
CA ASP A 28 33.97 1.73 -10.47
C ASP A 28 34.08 2.30 -11.90
N MET A 29 34.46 1.47 -12.89
CA MET A 29 34.59 1.86 -14.30
C MET A 29 33.34 1.53 -15.12
N HIS A 30 32.39 0.78 -14.56
CA HIS A 30 31.16 0.40 -15.24
C HIS A 30 30.27 1.61 -15.53
N ALA A 31 29.92 1.76 -16.80
CA ALA A 31 28.99 2.79 -17.24
C ALA A 31 27.54 2.35 -16.97
N VAL A 32 26.97 2.80 -15.85
CA VAL A 32 25.59 2.50 -15.46
C VAL A 32 24.61 2.88 -16.56
N THR A 33 23.87 1.90 -17.06
CA THR A 33 22.80 2.08 -18.04
C THR A 33 21.50 2.53 -17.37
N LEU A 34 20.58 3.13 -18.14
CA LEU A 34 19.27 3.53 -17.60
C LEU A 34 18.48 2.36 -16.99
N PRO A 35 18.41 1.15 -17.60
CA PRO A 35 17.76 0.01 -16.97
C PRO A 35 18.39 -0.40 -15.63
N GLU A 36 19.72 -0.38 -15.51
CA GLU A 36 20.43 -0.68 -14.27
C GLU A 36 20.13 0.35 -13.19
N LEU A 37 20.14 1.63 -13.55
CA LEU A 37 19.75 2.71 -12.64
C LEU A 37 18.29 2.56 -12.19
N CYS A 38 17.36 2.31 -13.13
CA CYS A 38 15.96 2.09 -12.80
C CYS A 38 15.76 0.87 -11.88
N TRP A 39 16.50 -0.22 -12.10
CA TRP A 39 16.46 -1.39 -11.24
C TRP A 39 16.97 -1.08 -9.82
N TRP A 40 18.10 -0.38 -9.71
CA TRP A 40 18.64 0.08 -8.43
C TRP A 40 17.66 1.00 -7.70
N MET A 41 17.01 1.94 -8.40
CA MET A 41 15.99 2.82 -7.81
C MET A 41 14.79 2.03 -7.27
N VAL A 42 14.29 1.04 -8.02
CA VAL A 42 13.19 0.19 -7.55
C VAL A 42 13.61 -0.61 -6.31
N ARG A 43 14.80 -1.22 -6.31
CA ARG A 43 15.34 -1.99 -5.17
C ARG A 43 15.46 -1.14 -3.89
N ASN A 44 15.75 0.14 -4.04
CA ASN A 44 15.91 1.08 -2.93
C ASN A 44 14.64 1.90 -2.61
N ASN A 45 13.46 1.50 -3.12
CA ASN A 45 12.18 2.21 -2.91
C ASN A 45 12.15 3.66 -3.45
N LEU A 46 12.98 3.99 -4.44
CA LEU A 46 13.07 5.30 -5.08
C LEU A 46 12.32 5.37 -6.42
N ALA A 47 11.41 4.43 -6.69
CA ALA A 47 10.64 4.42 -7.95
C ALA A 47 9.77 5.67 -8.13
N GLU A 48 9.39 6.35 -7.04
CA GLU A 48 8.55 7.54 -7.05
C GLU A 48 9.27 8.81 -7.55
N VAL A 49 10.59 8.88 -7.40
CA VAL A 49 11.39 10.03 -7.85
C VAL A 49 11.81 9.92 -9.32
N LEU A 50 11.43 8.84 -10.00
CA LEU A 50 11.77 8.63 -11.41
C LEU A 50 11.02 9.65 -12.30
N PRO A 51 11.72 10.49 -13.08
CA PRO A 51 11.06 11.44 -13.97
C PRO A 51 10.24 10.74 -15.06
N GLU A 52 9.14 11.36 -15.51
CA GLU A 52 8.24 10.81 -16.54
C GLU A 52 8.97 10.46 -17.85
N SER A 53 9.97 11.26 -18.25
CA SER A 53 10.80 10.98 -19.42
C SER A 53 11.64 9.71 -19.25
N ALA A 54 12.21 9.49 -18.07
CA ALA A 54 12.99 8.31 -17.74
C ALA A 54 12.08 7.07 -17.62
N ALA A 55 10.92 7.21 -16.97
CA ALA A 55 9.91 6.14 -16.87
C ALA A 55 9.42 5.69 -18.25
N ARG A 56 9.14 6.62 -19.17
CA ARG A 56 8.77 6.29 -20.56
C ARG A 56 9.87 5.54 -21.27
N LYS A 57 11.12 5.98 -21.15
CA LYS A 57 12.26 5.29 -21.77
C LYS A 57 12.47 3.90 -21.19
N ALA A 58 12.34 3.74 -19.87
CA ALA A 58 12.41 2.44 -19.19
C ALA A 58 11.28 1.48 -19.63
N LEU A 59 10.06 1.99 -19.80
CA LEU A 59 8.90 1.23 -20.28
C LEU A 59 8.85 1.09 -21.81
N ARG A 60 9.83 1.63 -22.54
CA ARG A 60 9.83 1.70 -24.02
C ARG A 60 8.56 2.35 -24.60
N MET A 61 8.00 3.32 -23.89
CA MET A 61 6.87 4.12 -24.34
C MET A 61 7.34 5.27 -25.25
N PRO A 62 6.52 5.71 -26.21
CA PRO A 62 6.83 6.90 -27.01
C PRO A 62 7.05 8.14 -26.14
N LYS A 63 7.94 9.04 -26.59
CA LYS A 63 8.16 10.33 -25.94
C LYS A 63 6.82 11.09 -25.90
N ALA A 64 6.48 11.66 -24.75
CA ALA A 64 5.30 12.49 -24.65
C ALA A 64 5.44 13.69 -25.60
N ILE A 65 4.53 13.81 -26.55
CA ILE A 65 4.39 15.01 -27.39
C ILE A 65 3.40 15.90 -26.65
N VAL A 66 3.90 16.93 -25.98
CA VAL A 66 3.03 17.96 -25.38
C VAL A 66 2.75 18.97 -26.48
N GLN A 67 1.57 18.87 -27.09
CA GLN A 67 1.10 19.86 -28.04
C GLN A 67 0.65 21.11 -27.27
N SER A 68 1.05 22.31 -27.72
CA SER A 68 0.70 23.58 -27.06
C SER A 68 -0.79 23.94 -27.19
N ALA A 69 -1.46 23.37 -28.20
CA ALA A 69 -2.90 23.45 -28.40
C ALA A 69 -3.39 22.12 -28.98
N THR A 70 -4.45 21.56 -28.40
CA THR A 70 -5.13 20.35 -28.87
C THR A 70 -6.62 20.60 -28.88
N ARG A 71 -7.31 20.15 -29.94
CA ARG A 71 -8.78 20.14 -29.92
C ARG A 71 -9.24 19.12 -28.87
N GLU A 72 -10.25 19.42 -28.08
CA GLU A 72 -10.70 18.53 -26.99
C GLU A 72 -11.01 17.11 -27.47
N SER A 73 -11.54 16.96 -28.70
CA SER A 73 -11.83 15.65 -29.31
C SER A 73 -10.59 14.80 -29.64
N GLU A 74 -9.40 15.39 -29.60
CA GLU A 74 -8.12 14.70 -29.89
C GLU A 74 -7.41 14.25 -28.60
N ILE A 75 -7.97 14.56 -27.42
CA ILE A 75 -7.44 14.12 -26.14
C ILE A 75 -7.71 12.63 -26.00
N VAL A 76 -6.65 11.83 -26.15
CA VAL A 76 -6.69 10.40 -25.84
C VAL A 76 -6.23 10.20 -24.39
N PRO A 77 -7.10 9.69 -23.50
CA PRO A 77 -6.70 9.37 -22.12
C PRO A 77 -5.54 8.37 -22.15
N SER A 78 -4.44 8.71 -21.48
CA SER A 78 -3.30 7.80 -21.30
C SER A 78 -2.83 7.81 -19.86
N VAL A 79 -2.34 6.66 -19.41
CA VAL A 79 -1.79 6.51 -18.07
C VAL A 79 -0.35 7.05 -18.06
N LEU A 80 0.02 7.79 -17.01
CA LEU A 80 1.40 8.25 -16.84
C LEU A 80 2.35 7.07 -16.68
N ALA A 81 3.51 7.13 -17.34
CA ALA A 81 4.52 6.08 -17.27
C ALA A 81 5.02 5.89 -15.84
N THR A 82 5.16 6.99 -15.10
CA THR A 82 5.47 6.99 -13.66
C THR A 82 4.47 6.17 -12.85
N SER A 83 3.17 6.32 -13.08
CA SER A 83 2.13 5.52 -12.41
C SER A 83 2.29 4.02 -12.71
N ILE A 84 2.62 3.66 -13.95
CA ILE A 84 2.85 2.26 -14.35
C ILE A 84 4.08 1.68 -13.63
N VAL A 85 5.18 2.44 -13.59
CA VAL A 85 6.41 2.03 -12.87
C VAL A 85 6.12 1.86 -11.38
N GLN A 86 5.44 2.83 -10.76
CA GLN A 86 5.08 2.79 -9.35
C GLN A 86 4.16 1.60 -9.03
N ASP A 87 3.15 1.33 -9.84
CA ASP A 87 2.27 0.18 -9.62
C ASP A 87 3.01 -1.15 -9.74
N LYS A 88 3.94 -1.27 -10.69
CA LYS A 88 4.80 -2.45 -10.81
C LYS A 88 5.77 -2.58 -9.64
N ALA A 89 6.32 -1.47 -9.14
CA ALA A 89 7.20 -1.45 -7.98
C ALA A 89 6.44 -1.74 -6.66
N LYS A 90 5.19 -1.28 -6.54
CA LYS A 90 4.29 -1.52 -5.40
C LYS A 90 3.84 -2.96 -5.24
N LYS A 91 3.97 -3.82 -6.26
CA LYS A 91 3.57 -5.23 -6.18
C LYS A 91 4.37 -6.06 -5.18
N VAL A 92 5.38 -5.49 -4.53
CA VAL A 92 5.99 -6.08 -3.34
C VAL A 92 5.26 -5.50 -2.13
N LEU A 93 4.28 -6.23 -1.60
CA LEU A 93 3.64 -5.89 -0.32
C LEU A 93 4.65 -6.18 0.80
N ALA A 94 5.67 -5.32 0.91
CA ALA A 94 6.60 -5.39 2.02
C ALA A 94 5.82 -4.94 3.27
N LEU A 95 5.38 -5.90 4.08
CA LEU A 95 4.99 -5.64 5.45
C LEU A 95 6.21 -5.02 6.14
N ARG A 96 6.26 -3.68 6.19
CA ARG A 96 7.37 -2.96 6.82
C ARG A 96 7.26 -3.16 8.32
N VAL A 97 8.16 -3.97 8.85
CA VAL A 97 8.39 -4.08 10.29
C VAL A 97 9.48 -3.09 10.64
N ASP A 98 9.12 -2.04 11.38
CA ASP A 98 10.08 -1.11 11.95
C ASP A 98 10.50 -1.64 13.33
N PRO A 99 11.72 -2.19 13.47
CA PRO A 99 12.17 -2.74 14.74
C PRO A 99 12.35 -1.67 15.82
N GLU A 100 12.43 -0.39 15.46
CA GLU A 100 12.66 0.74 16.36
C GLU A 100 11.51 1.76 16.32
N SER A 101 10.27 1.28 16.14
CA SER A 101 9.13 2.20 16.08
C SER A 101 9.07 3.06 17.36
N PRO A 102 8.95 4.40 17.27
CA PRO A 102 9.01 5.29 18.44
C PRO A 102 8.00 4.92 19.54
N GLU A 103 6.82 4.45 19.15
CA GLU A 103 5.77 3.99 20.05
C GLU A 103 6.19 2.78 20.91
N SER A 104 7.12 1.95 20.45
CA SER A 104 7.61 0.78 21.21
C SER A 104 8.39 1.15 22.47
N PHE A 105 8.94 2.37 22.53
CA PHE A 105 9.69 2.89 23.67
C PHE A 105 8.81 3.65 24.68
N MET A 106 7.50 3.77 24.43
CA MET A 106 6.58 4.52 25.29
C MET A 106 5.92 3.61 26.33
N LEU A 107 5.82 4.06 27.59
CA LEU A 107 5.08 3.36 28.65
C LEU A 107 3.60 3.12 28.28
N ARG A 108 3.00 4.06 27.54
CA ARG A 108 1.64 3.95 26.98
C ARG A 108 1.68 4.33 25.50
N PRO A 109 1.89 3.36 24.60
CA PRO A 109 1.96 3.61 23.17
C PRO A 109 0.64 4.19 22.62
N LYS A 110 0.75 5.20 21.76
CA LYS A 110 -0.42 5.69 21.02
C LYS A 110 -0.80 4.64 19.97
N ARG A 111 -1.99 4.04 20.12
CA ARG A 111 -2.49 3.06 19.16
C ARG A 111 -2.81 3.75 17.83
N ARG A 112 -2.02 3.49 16.80
CA ARG A 112 -2.28 3.95 15.43
C ARG A 112 -3.14 2.92 14.71
N ARG A 113 -4.34 3.32 14.29
CA ARG A 113 -5.22 2.45 13.50
C ARG A 113 -4.59 2.19 12.13
N TRP A 114 -4.43 0.91 11.81
CA TRP A 114 -4.12 0.48 10.44
C TRP A 114 -5.40 0.54 9.61
N VAL A 115 -5.37 1.32 8.52
CA VAL A 115 -6.52 1.58 7.65
C VAL A 115 -6.21 1.00 6.27
N ASN A 116 -7.17 0.27 5.72
CA ASN A 116 -7.11 -0.28 4.37
C ASN A 116 -8.52 -0.33 3.78
N GLU A 117 -8.86 0.72 3.02
CA GLU A 117 -10.17 0.87 2.39
C GLU A 117 -10.44 -0.20 1.31
N ARG A 118 -9.38 -0.69 0.65
CA ARG A 118 -9.51 -1.77 -0.34
C ARG A 118 -9.92 -3.07 0.34
N TYR A 119 -9.28 -3.39 1.47
CA TYR A 119 -9.62 -4.55 2.27
C TYR A 119 -11.05 -4.46 2.82
N THR A 120 -11.44 -3.35 3.46
CA THR A 120 -12.80 -3.19 3.99
C THR A 120 -13.87 -3.24 2.90
N ARG A 121 -13.62 -2.67 1.72
CA ARG A 121 -14.52 -2.81 0.56
C ARG A 121 -14.63 -4.26 0.08
N TRP A 122 -13.54 -5.01 0.09
CA TRP A 122 -13.56 -6.45 -0.21
C TRP A 122 -14.34 -7.23 0.87
N VAL A 123 -14.19 -6.89 2.15
CA VAL A 123 -14.98 -7.52 3.22
C VAL A 123 -16.47 -7.30 3.00
N LYS A 124 -16.89 -6.08 2.63
CA LYS A 124 -18.29 -5.79 2.28
C LYS A 124 -18.84 -6.66 1.14
N SER A 125 -17.99 -7.14 0.22
CA SER A 125 -18.44 -8.02 -0.86
C SER A 125 -18.57 -9.49 -0.45
N GLN A 126 -18.12 -9.87 0.75
CA GLN A 126 -18.18 -11.25 1.21
C GLN A 126 -19.55 -11.64 1.78
N PRO A 127 -19.87 -12.95 1.82
CA PRO A 127 -20.99 -13.47 2.57
C PRO A 127 -20.90 -13.16 4.07
N CYS A 128 -22.05 -12.91 4.69
CA CYS A 128 -22.24 -12.75 6.12
C CYS A 128 -21.74 -14.00 6.86
N THR A 129 -20.91 -13.82 7.89
CA THR A 129 -20.36 -14.94 8.66
C THR A 129 -21.43 -15.74 9.41
N CYS A 130 -22.55 -15.11 9.77
CA CYS A 130 -23.63 -15.77 10.53
C CYS A 130 -24.58 -16.60 9.64
N CYS A 131 -24.91 -16.09 8.45
CA CYS A 131 -26.02 -16.65 7.64
C CYS A 131 -25.71 -16.84 6.15
N GLY A 132 -24.51 -16.50 5.69
CA GLY A 132 -24.08 -16.67 4.29
C GLY A 132 -24.75 -15.73 3.27
N LYS A 133 -25.71 -14.89 3.66
CA LYS A 133 -26.29 -13.85 2.78
C LYS A 133 -25.28 -12.74 2.51
N GLN A 134 -25.46 -11.95 1.46
CA GLN A 134 -24.58 -10.81 1.16
C GLN A 134 -24.44 -9.87 2.37
N ALA A 135 -23.19 -9.54 2.72
CA ALA A 135 -22.92 -8.53 3.75
C ALA A 135 -23.31 -7.12 3.27
N ASP A 136 -23.65 -6.25 4.22
CA ASP A 136 -24.01 -4.86 3.93
C ASP A 136 -22.85 -3.91 4.27
N ASP A 137 -22.28 -4.05 5.46
CA ASP A 137 -21.12 -3.26 5.88
C ASP A 137 -20.08 -4.07 6.66
N PRO A 138 -18.80 -3.69 6.60
CA PRO A 138 -17.75 -4.30 7.41
C PRO A 138 -17.93 -3.92 8.88
N HIS A 139 -18.14 -4.92 9.73
CA HIS A 139 -18.28 -4.74 11.16
C HIS A 139 -16.92 -4.75 11.85
N HIS A 140 -16.49 -3.64 12.44
CA HIS A 140 -15.26 -3.59 13.25
C HIS A 140 -15.48 -4.27 14.60
N LEU A 141 -14.49 -5.04 15.07
CA LEU A 141 -14.46 -5.63 16.42
C LEU A 141 -14.79 -4.59 17.50
N ILE A 142 -15.77 -4.89 18.36
CA ILE A 142 -16.14 -4.07 19.52
C ILE A 142 -16.06 -4.86 20.83
N GLY A 143 -15.86 -4.17 21.96
CA GLY A 143 -15.91 -4.77 23.29
C GLY A 143 -14.59 -5.38 23.81
N TYR A 144 -13.54 -5.46 23.00
CA TYR A 144 -12.28 -6.15 23.36
C TYR A 144 -11.07 -5.21 23.61
N GLY A 145 -11.27 -3.89 23.60
CA GLY A 145 -10.19 -2.90 23.82
C GLY A 145 -9.38 -2.49 22.59
N GLN A 146 -9.77 -2.95 21.40
CA GLN A 146 -9.09 -2.67 20.11
C GLN A 146 -9.57 -1.35 19.51
N GLY A 147 -10.55 -0.68 20.12
CA GLY A 147 -10.93 0.70 19.91
C GLY A 147 -11.30 1.38 21.23
N GLY A 148 -11.67 2.65 21.14
CA GLY A 148 -12.28 3.46 22.20
C GLY A 148 -13.52 4.22 21.69
N MET A 149 -14.12 5.03 22.54
CA MET A 149 -15.34 5.79 22.21
C MET A 149 -15.17 6.61 20.92
N GLY A 150 -16.05 6.39 19.94
CA GLY A 150 -16.01 7.08 18.64
C GLY A 150 -14.86 6.67 17.71
N THR A 151 -14.10 5.63 18.05
CA THR A 151 -12.99 5.13 17.22
C THR A 151 -13.24 3.69 16.76
N LYS A 152 -12.57 3.29 15.68
CA LYS A 152 -12.68 1.96 15.09
C LYS A 152 -11.42 1.15 15.34
N ALA A 153 -11.57 -0.17 15.43
CA ALA A 153 -10.44 -1.10 15.44
C ALA A 153 -9.65 -1.02 14.12
N HIS A 154 -8.52 -1.74 14.05
CA HIS A 154 -7.77 -1.92 12.81
C HIS A 154 -8.70 -2.47 11.72
N ASP A 155 -8.50 -2.05 10.48
CA ASP A 155 -9.29 -2.55 9.34
C ASP A 155 -9.08 -4.04 9.10
N LEU A 156 -8.02 -4.64 9.63
CA LEU A 156 -7.82 -6.09 9.64
C LEU A 156 -8.86 -6.82 10.52
N PHE A 157 -9.37 -6.16 11.57
CA PHE A 157 -10.31 -6.71 12.56
C PHE A 157 -11.75 -6.35 12.20
N VAL A 158 -12.14 -6.67 10.96
CA VAL A 158 -13.51 -6.50 10.46
C VAL A 158 -14.13 -7.82 10.01
N LEU A 159 -15.44 -7.96 10.20
CA LEU A 159 -16.25 -9.10 9.78
C LEU A 159 -17.28 -8.68 8.74
N PRO A 160 -17.57 -9.52 7.74
CA PRO A 160 -18.72 -9.31 6.88
C PRO A 160 -20.01 -9.70 7.62
N LEU A 161 -20.89 -8.74 7.88
CA LEU A 161 -22.23 -8.99 8.41
C LEU A 161 -23.30 -8.38 7.50
N CYS A 162 -24.42 -9.08 7.36
CA CYS A 162 -25.61 -8.46 6.78
C CYS A 162 -26.23 -7.47 7.78
N ARG A 163 -27.04 -6.51 7.30
CA ARG A 163 -27.68 -5.48 8.14
C ARG A 163 -28.35 -6.03 9.40
N THR A 164 -29.06 -7.16 9.28
CA THR A 164 -29.75 -7.81 10.41
C THR A 164 -28.79 -8.25 11.50
N HIS A 165 -27.75 -9.03 11.15
CA HIS A 165 -26.76 -9.50 12.13
C HIS A 165 -25.86 -8.39 12.64
N HIS A 166 -25.58 -7.38 11.81
CA HIS A 166 -24.87 -6.18 12.25
C HIS A 166 -25.65 -5.47 13.36
N ASN A 167 -26.95 -5.26 13.18
CA ASN A 167 -27.80 -4.63 14.18
C ASN A 167 -28.01 -5.53 15.41
N GLU A 168 -28.13 -6.85 15.24
CA GLU A 168 -28.22 -7.82 16.34
C GLU A 168 -26.98 -7.73 17.25
N LEU A 169 -25.79 -7.68 16.65
CA LEU A 169 -24.53 -7.54 17.38
C LEU A 169 -24.46 -6.22 18.16
N HIS A 170 -24.79 -5.09 17.54
CA HIS A 170 -24.79 -3.79 18.24
C HIS A 170 -25.88 -3.67 19.30
N ALA A 171 -26.96 -4.44 19.19
CA ALA A 171 -28.03 -4.45 20.19
C ALA A 171 -27.63 -5.22 21.45
N ASP A 172 -27.01 -6.39 21.28
CA ASP A 172 -26.51 -7.22 22.39
C ASP A 172 -25.33 -8.09 21.93
N THR A 173 -24.12 -7.66 22.27
CA THR A 173 -22.89 -8.38 21.91
C THR A 173 -22.82 -9.75 22.58
N VAL A 174 -23.33 -9.89 23.81
CA VAL A 174 -23.22 -11.13 24.58
C VAL A 174 -24.13 -12.18 23.97
N ALA A 175 -25.41 -11.84 23.78
CA ALA A 175 -26.37 -12.75 23.16
C ALA A 175 -25.98 -13.12 21.73
N PHE A 176 -25.41 -12.17 20.98
CA PHE A 176 -24.89 -12.45 19.63
C PHE A 176 -23.75 -13.47 19.66
N GLU A 177 -22.75 -13.26 20.52
CA GLU A 177 -21.57 -14.13 20.60
C GLU A 177 -21.92 -15.53 21.12
N GLU A 178 -22.87 -15.65 22.04
CA GLU A 178 -23.41 -16.95 22.49
C GLU A 178 -24.07 -17.73 21.35
N LYS A 179 -24.73 -17.02 20.42
CA LYS A 179 -25.51 -17.63 19.34
C LYS A 179 -24.68 -18.00 18.11
N TYR A 180 -23.70 -17.18 17.74
CA TYR A 180 -22.94 -17.34 16.48
C TYR A 180 -21.44 -17.61 16.69
N GLY A 181 -20.96 -17.57 17.94
CA GLY A 181 -19.54 -17.62 18.28
C GLY A 181 -18.96 -16.23 18.53
N SER A 182 -17.85 -16.17 19.29
CA SER A 182 -17.22 -14.91 19.67
C SER A 182 -16.76 -14.10 18.45
N GLN A 183 -16.80 -12.76 18.52
CA GLN A 183 -16.27 -11.92 17.45
C GLN A 183 -14.80 -12.26 17.14
N LEU A 184 -13.99 -12.58 18.17
CA LEU A 184 -12.58 -12.95 18.00
C LEU A 184 -12.42 -14.20 17.14
N GLU A 185 -13.20 -15.24 17.42
CA GLU A 185 -13.16 -16.49 16.66
C GLU A 185 -13.65 -16.30 15.22
N LEU A 186 -14.75 -15.57 15.04
CA LEU A 186 -15.25 -15.24 13.70
C LEU A 186 -14.21 -14.45 12.90
N ILE A 187 -13.52 -13.50 13.53
CA ILE A 187 -12.49 -12.67 12.88
C ILE A 187 -11.29 -13.52 12.52
N PHE A 188 -10.83 -14.37 13.45
CA PHE A 188 -9.70 -15.26 13.21
C PHE A 188 -9.94 -16.15 12.00
N ARG A 189 -11.10 -16.83 11.94
CA ARG A 189 -11.49 -17.68 10.80
C ARG A 189 -11.58 -16.88 9.49
N PHE A 190 -12.09 -15.64 9.56
CA PHE A 190 -12.23 -14.80 8.38
C PHE A 190 -10.87 -14.28 7.86
N ILE A 191 -9.96 -13.89 8.76
CA ILE A 191 -8.59 -13.49 8.41
C ILE A 191 -7.83 -14.68 7.83
N ASP A 192 -7.93 -15.86 8.45
CA ASP A 192 -7.32 -17.10 7.95
C ASP A 192 -7.78 -17.40 6.52
N ARG A 193 -9.09 -17.33 6.25
CA ARG A 193 -9.62 -17.46 4.88
C ARG A 193 -9.04 -16.39 3.95
N ALA A 194 -8.99 -15.12 4.36
CA ALA A 194 -8.48 -14.03 3.52
C ALA A 194 -7.00 -14.24 3.14
N LEU A 195 -6.19 -14.76 4.07
CA LEU A 195 -4.81 -15.16 3.81
C LEU A 195 -4.75 -16.37 2.86
N ALA A 196 -5.50 -17.43 3.16
CA ALA A 196 -5.48 -18.68 2.41
C ALA A 196 -5.88 -18.51 0.94
N ILE A 197 -6.76 -17.54 0.62
CA ILE A 197 -7.19 -17.25 -0.76
C ILE A 197 -6.40 -16.11 -1.41
N GLY A 198 -5.35 -15.60 -0.76
CA GLY A 198 -4.45 -14.59 -1.32
C GLY A 198 -5.02 -13.18 -1.42
N VAL A 199 -6.05 -12.84 -0.63
CA VAL A 199 -6.58 -11.47 -0.55
C VAL A 199 -5.63 -10.56 0.22
N LEU A 200 -4.99 -11.12 1.24
CA LEU A 200 -3.88 -10.52 1.97
C LEU A 200 -2.61 -11.28 1.57
N ALA A 201 -1.83 -10.73 0.65
CA ALA A 201 -0.60 -11.32 0.11
C ALA A 201 0.42 -10.25 -0.27
#